data_AF-S7TAN2-F1
#
_entry.id   AF-S7TAN2-F1
#
_cell.length_a   1.000
_cell.length_b   1.000
_cell.length_c   1.000
_cell.angle_alpha   90.00
_cell.angle_beta   90.00
_cell.angle_gamma   90.00
#
_symmetry.space_group_name_H-M   'P 1'
#
loop_
_entity.id
_entity.type
_entity.pdbx_description
1 polymer ?
#
loop_
_entity_poly.entity_id
_entity_poly.type
_entity_poly.pdbx_seq_one_letter_code
_entity_poly.pdbx_strand_id
1 'polypeptide(L)'
;MEEVTLQDIVDAVQGIDVKNFLAEVDTFVAAPEHLHLPIGLSAHRQAASCGKQHETFQNILREAARLQTCSTLAVSRIANFHFCVNGRAMRTPSVADKTPLYFRMLRKHQIELLLSIENEIGLIRESLRQSLKIHQVFRENVPPVVQAGRFMAVVRERIAARPTTLLKLNGTDKKIEQLNDTFSDIHRYEDACHREIRHDAESNPISDAVAILSDLTTATIHDMEYRKHRLNADTRELAKGRKLLVKLATKGYSPFMKKSLDILVANHGERIRRLNAAVRESRQQYYIEVLP
;
A
#
# COMPACT_ATOMS: atom_id res chain seq x y z
N MET A 1 -20.74 33.04 -13.03
CA MET A 1 -20.17 32.14 -12.00
C MET A 1 -20.40 32.82 -10.67
N GLU A 2 -21.02 32.14 -9.70
CA GLU A 2 -21.18 32.67 -8.35
C GLU A 2 -19.80 32.92 -7.71
N GLU A 3 -19.67 34.01 -6.96
CA GLU A 3 -18.43 34.39 -6.30
C GLU A 3 -18.15 33.42 -5.14
N VAL A 4 -16.95 32.83 -5.11
CA VAL A 4 -16.57 31.89 -4.04
C VAL A 4 -16.45 32.62 -2.72
N THR A 5 -17.23 32.21 -1.73
CA THR A 5 -17.22 32.85 -0.41
C THR A 5 -16.14 32.27 0.49
N LEU A 6 -15.80 32.98 1.57
CA LEU A 6 -14.91 32.45 2.60
C LEU A 6 -15.51 31.22 3.31
N GLN A 7 -16.84 31.16 3.42
CA GLN A 7 -17.54 30.03 4.01
C GLN A 7 -17.40 28.79 3.12
N ASP A 8 -17.45 28.92 1.79
CA ASP A 8 -17.22 27.82 0.86
C ASP A 8 -15.84 27.17 1.06
N ILE A 9 -14.81 27.98 1.31
CA ILE A 9 -13.46 27.47 1.63
C ILE A 9 -13.46 26.72 2.96
N VAL A 10 -14.16 27.26 3.97
CA VAL A 10 -14.25 26.65 5.29
C VAL A 10 -14.91 25.28 5.19
N ASP A 11 -16.04 25.20 4.50
CA ASP A 11 -16.82 23.97 4.35
C ASP A 11 -16.07 22.92 3.52
N ALA A 12 -15.45 23.34 2.41
CA ALA A 12 -14.68 22.43 1.57
C ALA A 12 -13.49 21.80 2.30
N VAL A 13 -12.76 22.59 3.12
CA VAL A 13 -11.63 22.05 3.90
C VAL A 13 -12.12 21.30 5.15
N GLN A 14 -13.30 21.59 5.69
CA GLN A 14 -13.90 20.77 6.77
C GLN A 14 -14.30 19.38 6.27
N GLY A 15 -14.73 19.26 5.01
CA GLY A 15 -15.04 17.96 4.39
C GLY A 15 -13.84 16.99 4.28
N ILE A 16 -12.61 17.51 4.45
CA ILE A 16 -11.37 16.73 4.45
C ILE A 16 -11.13 16.18 5.86
N ASP A 17 -12.03 15.32 6.30
CA ASP A 17 -11.89 14.52 7.51
C ASP A 17 -11.47 13.09 7.13
N VAL A 18 -10.24 12.75 7.50
CA VAL A 18 -9.62 11.45 7.19
C VAL A 18 -9.86 10.40 8.29
N LYS A 19 -10.53 10.73 9.40
CA LYS A 19 -10.68 9.81 10.54
C LYS A 19 -11.30 8.48 10.16
N ASN A 20 -12.40 8.50 9.41
CA ASN A 20 -13.09 7.29 8.99
C ASN A 20 -12.23 6.48 8.03
N PHE A 21 -11.61 7.14 7.04
CA PHE A 21 -10.66 6.50 6.13
C PHE A 21 -9.52 5.79 6.88
N LEU A 22 -8.93 6.46 7.87
CA LEU A 22 -7.85 5.90 8.67
C LEU A 22 -8.30 4.75 9.57
N ALA A 23 -9.50 4.83 10.14
CA ALA A 23 -10.06 3.75 10.95
C ALA A 23 -10.30 2.48 10.13
N GLU A 24 -10.79 2.61 8.89
CA GLU A 24 -10.95 1.49 7.97
C GLU A 24 -9.60 0.89 7.55
N VAL A 25 -8.60 1.73 7.29
CA VAL A 25 -7.21 1.28 7.03
C VAL A 25 -6.64 0.54 8.24
N ASP A 26 -6.85 1.04 9.46
CA ASP A 26 -6.40 0.38 10.69
C ASP A 26 -7.09 -0.97 10.89
N THR A 27 -8.38 -1.06 10.58
CA THR A 27 -9.14 -2.31 10.60
C THR A 27 -8.58 -3.31 9.60
N PHE A 28 -8.20 -2.86 8.41
CA PHE A 28 -7.58 -3.70 7.40
C PHE A 28 -6.19 -4.22 7.84
N VAL A 29 -5.35 -3.35 8.39
CA VAL A 29 -3.98 -3.69 8.85
C VAL A 29 -4.00 -4.60 10.08
N ALA A 30 -4.90 -4.34 11.04
CA ALA A 30 -4.97 -5.08 12.31
C ALA A 30 -5.55 -6.50 12.17
N ALA A 31 -6.05 -6.87 11.00
CA ALA A 31 -6.64 -8.17 10.74
C ALA A 31 -5.66 -9.07 9.96
N PRO A 32 -4.77 -9.82 10.64
CA PRO A 32 -3.77 -10.67 9.97
C PRO A 32 -4.40 -11.75 9.09
N GLU A 33 -5.65 -12.16 9.38
CA GLU A 33 -6.43 -13.07 8.53
C GLU A 33 -6.72 -12.48 7.13
N HIS A 34 -6.59 -11.16 6.95
CA HIS A 34 -6.82 -10.46 5.69
C HIS A 34 -5.69 -10.61 4.69
N LEU A 35 -4.52 -11.06 5.18
CA LEU A 35 -3.29 -11.12 4.41
C LEU A 35 -2.60 -12.50 4.50
N HIS A 36 -3.28 -13.50 5.07
CA HIS A 36 -2.80 -14.87 5.11
C HIS A 36 -3.80 -15.80 4.41
N LEU A 37 -3.28 -16.75 3.63
CA LEU A 37 -4.07 -17.88 3.16
C LEU A 37 -4.65 -18.58 4.40
N PRO A 38 -5.99 -18.68 4.55
CA PRO A 38 -6.60 -19.31 5.72
C PRO A 38 -6.50 -20.83 5.62
N ILE A 39 -5.29 -21.37 5.60
CA ILE A 39 -5.01 -22.79 5.55
C ILE A 39 -5.48 -23.39 6.88
N GLY A 40 -6.52 -24.22 6.85
CA GLY A 40 -7.06 -24.90 8.04
C GLY A 40 -8.31 -24.29 8.68
N LEU A 41 -8.86 -23.18 8.17
CA LEU A 41 -10.19 -22.70 8.59
C LEU A 41 -11.32 -23.52 7.93
N SER A 42 -12.46 -23.66 8.62
CA SER A 42 -13.67 -24.21 8.02
C SER A 42 -14.19 -23.31 6.90
N ALA A 43 -14.82 -23.88 5.87
CA ALA A 43 -15.31 -23.15 4.70
C ALA A 43 -16.21 -21.96 5.07
N HIS A 44 -17.05 -22.09 6.11
CA HIS A 44 -17.87 -20.98 6.61
C HIS A 44 -17.06 -19.84 7.23
N ARG A 45 -16.01 -20.13 8.00
CA ARG A 45 -15.14 -19.09 8.59
C ARG A 45 -14.31 -18.39 7.51
N GLN A 46 -13.86 -19.12 6.50
CA GLN A 46 -13.16 -18.54 5.34
C GLN A 46 -14.07 -17.59 4.55
N ALA A 47 -15.31 -18.00 4.26
CA ALA A 47 -16.27 -17.17 3.55
C ALA A 47 -16.60 -15.89 4.32
N ALA A 48 -16.79 -15.99 5.64
CA ALA A 48 -17.06 -14.84 6.50
C ALA A 48 -15.87 -13.86 6.58
N SER A 49 -14.63 -14.37 6.71
CA SER A 49 -13.42 -13.53 6.73
C SER A 49 -13.20 -12.83 5.39
N CYS A 50 -13.40 -13.54 4.27
CA CYS A 50 -13.35 -12.96 2.92
C CYS A 50 -14.43 -11.88 2.69
N GLY A 51 -15.64 -12.09 3.21
CA GLY A 51 -16.72 -11.10 3.13
C GLY A 51 -16.38 -9.80 3.86
N LYS A 52 -15.86 -9.92 5.10
CA LYS A 52 -15.40 -8.76 5.88
C LYS A 52 -14.25 -8.01 5.22
N GLN A 53 -13.27 -8.72 4.67
CA GLN A 53 -12.17 -8.12 3.90
C GLN A 53 -12.67 -7.28 2.75
N HIS A 54 -13.62 -7.83 1.99
CA HIS A 54 -14.21 -7.14 0.86
C HIS A 54 -14.97 -5.89 1.31
N GLU A 55 -15.74 -5.98 2.38
CA GLU A 55 -16.48 -4.84 2.95
C GLU A 55 -15.53 -3.71 3.40
N THR A 56 -14.50 -4.01 4.20
CA THR A 56 -13.49 -3.04 4.63
C THR A 56 -12.82 -2.39 3.43
N PHE A 57 -12.45 -3.18 2.41
CA PHE A 57 -11.85 -2.64 1.19
C PHE A 57 -12.79 -1.68 0.45
N GLN A 58 -14.07 -2.03 0.30
CA GLN A 58 -15.06 -1.16 -0.34
C GLN A 58 -15.28 0.13 0.46
N ASN A 59 -15.26 0.07 1.79
CA ASN A 59 -15.36 1.24 2.65
C ASN A 59 -14.15 2.17 2.46
N ILE A 60 -12.93 1.63 2.42
CA ILE A 60 -11.71 2.41 2.14
C ILE A 60 -11.81 3.08 0.77
N LEU A 61 -12.24 2.36 -0.27
CA LEU A 61 -12.39 2.93 -1.61
C LEU A 61 -13.44 4.05 -1.65
N ARG A 62 -14.57 3.86 -0.96
CA ARG A 62 -15.65 4.86 -0.88
C ARG A 62 -15.18 6.12 -0.18
N GLU A 63 -14.55 5.99 0.99
CA GLU A 63 -14.02 7.14 1.74
C GLU A 63 -12.91 7.85 0.98
N ALA A 64 -12.05 7.11 0.28
CA ALA A 64 -11.03 7.70 -0.56
C ALA A 64 -11.61 8.52 -1.71
N ALA A 65 -12.64 8.00 -2.41
CA ALA A 65 -13.32 8.73 -3.47
C ALA A 65 -14.01 10.01 -2.95
N ARG A 66 -14.64 9.92 -1.76
CA ARG A 66 -15.21 11.07 -1.06
C ARG A 66 -14.14 12.14 -0.78
N LEU A 67 -13.01 11.73 -0.21
CA LEU A 67 -11.90 12.62 0.13
C LEU A 67 -11.24 13.25 -1.11
N GLN A 68 -11.10 12.50 -2.20
CA GLN A 68 -10.61 13.05 -3.48
C GLN A 68 -11.54 14.12 -4.03
N THR A 69 -12.85 13.86 -3.99
CA THR A 69 -13.88 14.84 -4.41
C THR A 69 -13.82 16.10 -3.54
N CYS A 70 -13.77 15.94 -2.21
CA CYS A 70 -13.64 17.07 -1.28
C CYS A 70 -12.33 17.85 -1.49
N SER A 71 -11.22 17.16 -1.74
CA SER A 71 -9.91 17.79 -1.97
C SER A 71 -9.91 18.60 -3.27
N THR A 72 -10.46 18.04 -4.35
CA THR A 72 -10.62 18.73 -5.64
C THR A 72 -11.49 19.97 -5.49
N LEU A 73 -12.62 19.85 -4.80
CA LEU A 73 -13.50 20.97 -4.52
C LEU A 73 -12.80 22.06 -3.68
N ALA A 74 -12.07 21.67 -2.64
CA ALA A 74 -11.32 22.60 -1.79
C ALA A 74 -10.23 23.33 -2.57
N VAL A 75 -9.47 22.64 -3.44
CA VAL A 75 -8.49 23.26 -4.33
C VAL A 75 -9.17 24.27 -5.24
N SER A 76 -10.27 23.89 -5.89
CA SER A 76 -11.03 24.79 -6.77
C SER A 76 -11.52 26.04 -6.03
N ARG A 77 -12.11 25.89 -4.84
CA ARG A 77 -12.60 27.01 -4.03
C ARG A 77 -11.48 27.93 -3.56
N ILE A 78 -10.37 27.36 -3.06
CA ILE A 78 -9.20 28.14 -2.62
C ILE A 78 -8.54 28.87 -3.82
N ALA A 79 -8.48 28.22 -4.98
CA ALA A 79 -7.92 28.81 -6.19
C ALA A 79 -8.81 29.94 -6.77
N ASN A 80 -10.12 29.81 -6.69
CA ASN A 80 -11.06 30.78 -7.27
C ASN A 80 -11.50 31.85 -6.26
N PHE A 81 -11.04 31.78 -5.01
CA PHE A 81 -11.31 32.81 -4.02
C PHE A 81 -10.56 34.11 -4.33
N HIS A 82 -11.34 35.18 -4.49
CA HIS A 82 -10.84 36.52 -4.73
C HIS A 82 -10.63 37.23 -3.38
N PHE A 83 -9.37 37.43 -3.02
CA PHE A 83 -9.02 38.10 -1.79
C PHE A 83 -9.17 39.62 -1.94
N CYS A 84 -10.21 40.17 -1.30
CA CYS A 84 -10.43 41.61 -1.18
C CYS A 84 -9.94 42.08 0.20
N VAL A 85 -9.01 43.04 0.23
CA VAL A 85 -8.61 43.68 1.48
C VAL A 85 -9.78 44.53 1.96
N ASN A 86 -10.48 44.10 3.01
CA ASN A 86 -11.53 44.92 3.60
C ASN A 86 -10.95 46.25 4.11
N GLY A 87 -11.39 47.36 3.53
CA GLY A 87 -11.02 48.72 3.94
C GLY A 87 -11.41 49.10 5.38
N ARG A 88 -12.13 48.22 6.10
CA ARG A 88 -12.44 48.36 7.54
C ARG A 88 -11.25 48.16 8.46
N ALA A 89 -10.15 47.60 7.96
CA ALA A 89 -8.95 47.47 8.76
C ALA A 89 -8.14 48.77 8.68
N MET A 90 -8.46 49.74 9.54
CA MET A 90 -7.60 50.90 9.81
C MET A 90 -6.18 50.38 10.12
N ARG A 91 -5.26 50.49 9.17
CA ARG A 91 -3.94 49.87 9.24
C ARG A 91 -2.88 50.82 8.72
N THR A 92 -1.76 50.84 9.42
CA THR A 92 -0.53 51.47 8.93
C THR A 92 -0.05 50.78 7.64
N PRO A 93 0.56 51.51 6.69
CA PRO A 93 0.89 51.01 5.35
C PRO A 93 1.66 49.67 5.37
N SER A 94 2.63 49.51 6.28
CA SER A 94 3.46 48.30 6.39
C SER A 94 2.71 47.01 6.79
N VAL A 95 1.51 47.13 7.37
CA VAL A 95 0.66 46.00 7.78
C VAL A 95 -0.37 45.67 6.70
N ALA A 96 -0.75 46.66 5.88
CA ALA A 96 -1.59 46.47 4.71
C ALA A 96 -0.87 45.62 3.66
N ASP A 97 0.41 45.87 3.39
CA ASP A 97 1.20 45.14 2.38
C ASP A 97 1.50 43.68 2.75
N LYS A 98 1.63 43.38 4.05
CA LYS A 98 1.93 42.03 4.54
C LYS A 98 0.75 41.07 4.41
N THR A 99 -0.47 41.57 4.50
CA THR A 99 -1.68 40.74 4.46
C THR A 99 -1.85 39.98 3.14
N PRO A 100 -1.83 40.64 1.96
CA PRO A 100 -1.95 39.94 0.67
C PRO A 100 -0.76 39.02 0.39
N LEU A 101 0.46 39.39 0.82
CA LEU A 101 1.65 38.54 0.68
C LEU A 101 1.49 37.21 1.44
N TYR A 102 1.21 37.28 2.75
CA TYR A 102 1.01 36.07 3.56
C TYR A 102 -0.21 35.27 3.12
N PHE A 103 -1.28 35.93 2.65
CA PHE A 103 -2.43 35.24 2.09
C PHE A 103 -2.05 34.42 0.86
N ARG A 104 -1.29 35.00 -0.09
CA ARG A 104 -0.82 34.30 -1.30
C ARG A 104 0.07 33.10 -0.96
N MET A 105 1.02 33.28 -0.03
CA MET A 105 1.93 32.21 0.40
C MET A 105 1.16 31.07 1.08
N LEU A 106 0.24 31.42 1.98
CA LEU A 106 -0.57 30.44 2.70
C LEU A 106 -1.55 29.72 1.78
N ARG A 107 -2.14 30.43 0.81
CA ARG A 107 -2.98 29.84 -0.25
C ARG A 107 -2.21 28.79 -1.04
N LYS A 108 -1.01 29.10 -1.52
CA LYS A 108 -0.14 28.15 -2.23
C LYS A 108 0.15 26.91 -1.37
N HIS A 109 0.56 27.12 -0.13
CA HIS A 109 0.83 26.05 0.82
C HIS A 109 -0.38 25.14 1.07
N GLN A 110 -1.60 25.70 1.20
CA GLN A 110 -2.82 24.93 1.39
C GLN A 110 -3.19 24.10 0.16
N ILE A 111 -3.05 24.65 -1.04
CA ILE A 111 -3.27 23.88 -2.28
C ILE A 111 -2.31 22.69 -2.37
N GLU A 112 -1.02 22.90 -2.10
CA GLU A 112 -0.04 21.81 -2.13
C GLU A 112 -0.28 20.74 -1.05
N LEU A 113 -0.72 21.15 0.14
CA LEU A 113 -1.13 20.20 1.18
C LEU A 113 -2.31 19.33 0.73
N LEU A 114 -3.30 19.91 0.05
CA LEU A 114 -4.43 19.17 -0.49
C LEU A 114 -4.00 18.14 -1.53
N LEU A 115 -3.08 18.51 -2.42
CA LEU A 115 -2.49 17.60 -3.40
C LEU A 115 -1.66 16.49 -2.74
N SER A 116 -0.92 16.81 -1.67
CA SER A 116 -0.18 15.81 -0.86
C SER A 116 -1.13 14.79 -0.23
N ILE A 117 -2.21 15.27 0.39
CA ILE A 117 -3.26 14.44 0.99
C ILE A 117 -3.89 13.51 -0.06
N GLU A 118 -4.25 14.06 -1.23
CA GLU A 118 -4.80 13.28 -2.34
C GLU A 118 -3.85 12.18 -2.81
N ASN A 119 -2.56 12.52 -2.94
CA ASN A 119 -1.53 11.57 -3.36
C ASN A 119 -1.35 10.44 -2.34
N GLU A 120 -1.28 10.73 -1.04
CA GLU A 120 -1.17 9.70 -0.01
C GLU A 120 -2.39 8.77 0.02
N ILE A 121 -3.59 9.32 -0.15
CA ILE A 121 -4.81 8.52 -0.29
C ILE A 121 -4.73 7.63 -1.54
N GLY A 122 -4.27 8.17 -2.67
CA GLY A 122 -4.09 7.42 -3.91
C GLY A 122 -3.12 6.25 -3.75
N LEU A 123 -1.98 6.48 -3.09
CA LEU A 123 -0.97 5.46 -2.85
C LEU A 123 -1.47 4.36 -1.90
N ILE A 124 -2.19 4.71 -0.83
CA ILE A 124 -2.83 3.71 0.06
C ILE A 124 -3.81 2.83 -0.73
N ARG A 125 -4.65 3.41 -1.61
CA ARG A 125 -5.58 2.63 -2.44
C ARG A 125 -4.86 1.69 -3.38
N GLU A 126 -3.77 2.13 -3.98
CA GLU A 126 -3.03 1.33 -4.94
C GLU A 126 -2.31 0.17 -4.24
N SER A 127 -1.67 0.43 -3.08
CA SER A 127 -1.09 -0.62 -2.24
C SER A 127 -2.14 -1.67 -1.87
N LEU A 128 -3.35 -1.25 -1.46
CA LEU A 128 -4.44 -2.18 -1.15
C LEU A 128 -4.90 -3.02 -2.35
N ARG A 129 -5.05 -2.40 -3.53
CA ARG A 129 -5.42 -3.12 -4.76
C ARG A 129 -4.38 -4.16 -5.12
N GLN A 130 -3.10 -3.79 -5.05
CA GLN A 130 -1.99 -4.68 -5.36
C GLN A 130 -1.92 -5.83 -4.36
N SER A 131 -2.05 -5.55 -3.05
CA SER A 131 -2.13 -6.58 -2.03
C SER A 131 -3.26 -7.56 -2.32
N LEU A 132 -4.48 -7.08 -2.58
CA LEU A 132 -5.62 -7.97 -2.88
C LEU A 132 -5.39 -8.82 -4.14
N LYS A 133 -4.82 -8.23 -5.20
CA LYS A 133 -4.51 -8.96 -6.43
C LYS A 133 -3.49 -10.08 -6.18
N ILE A 134 -2.43 -9.80 -5.41
CA ILE A 134 -1.44 -10.80 -5.02
C ILE A 134 -2.12 -11.92 -4.21
N HIS A 135 -2.93 -11.57 -3.22
CA HIS A 135 -3.66 -12.55 -2.41
C HIS A 135 -4.60 -13.43 -3.24
N GLN A 136 -5.28 -12.86 -4.23
CA GLN A 136 -6.13 -13.61 -5.14
C GLN A 136 -5.31 -14.63 -5.95
N VAL A 137 -4.17 -14.22 -6.52
CA VAL A 137 -3.27 -15.12 -7.26
C VAL A 137 -2.82 -16.28 -6.37
N PHE A 138 -2.41 -16.00 -5.13
CA PHE A 138 -2.03 -17.05 -4.19
C PHE A 138 -3.20 -17.98 -3.83
N ARG A 139 -4.40 -17.44 -3.64
CA ARG A 139 -5.61 -18.22 -3.34
C ARG A 139 -5.99 -19.16 -4.47
N GLU A 140 -5.81 -18.75 -5.72
CA GLU A 140 -6.12 -19.57 -6.89
C GLU A 140 -5.06 -20.65 -7.15
N ASN A 141 -3.77 -20.35 -6.90
CA ASN A 141 -2.66 -21.21 -7.32
C ASN A 141 -2.10 -22.11 -6.21
N VAL A 142 -2.19 -21.74 -4.93
CA VAL A 142 -1.65 -22.58 -3.84
C VAL A 142 -2.44 -23.88 -3.62
N PRO A 143 -3.79 -23.90 -3.60
CA PRO A 143 -4.53 -25.13 -3.32
C PRO A 143 -4.27 -26.28 -4.31
N PRO A 144 -4.20 -26.07 -5.64
CA PRO A 144 -3.82 -27.12 -6.59
C PRO A 144 -2.43 -27.69 -6.31
N VAL A 145 -1.44 -26.84 -5.98
CA VAL A 145 -0.07 -27.28 -5.68
C VAL A 145 -0.02 -28.09 -4.38
N VAL A 146 -0.76 -27.67 -3.35
CA VAL A 146 -0.91 -28.43 -2.10
C VAL A 146 -1.59 -29.78 -2.34
N GLN A 147 -2.63 -29.83 -3.17
CA GLN A 147 -3.31 -31.08 -3.53
C GLN A 147 -2.38 -32.03 -4.31
N ALA A 148 -1.63 -31.52 -5.28
CA ALA A 148 -0.62 -32.29 -6.00
C ALA A 148 0.46 -32.83 -5.05
N GLY A 149 0.95 -32.01 -4.11
CA GLY A 149 1.90 -32.43 -3.08
C GLY A 149 1.35 -33.56 -2.18
N ARG A 150 0.09 -33.45 -1.74
CA ARG A 150 -0.59 -34.50 -0.96
C ARG A 150 -0.76 -35.79 -1.76
N PHE A 151 -1.17 -35.68 -3.03
CA PHE A 151 -1.27 -36.84 -3.92
C PHE A 151 0.09 -37.52 -4.10
N MET A 152 1.15 -36.75 -4.35
CA MET A 152 2.51 -37.28 -4.45
C MET A 152 2.98 -37.95 -3.15
N ALA A 153 2.60 -37.43 -1.98
CA ALA A 153 2.88 -38.08 -0.70
C ALA A 153 2.17 -39.45 -0.55
N VAL A 154 0.90 -39.55 -0.94
CA VAL A 154 0.17 -40.83 -0.96
C VAL A 154 0.77 -41.80 -1.96
N VAL A 155 1.18 -41.31 -3.14
CA VAL A 155 1.91 -42.13 -4.13
C VAL A 155 3.23 -42.63 -3.54
N ARG A 156 3.98 -41.79 -2.80
CA ARG A 156 5.20 -42.22 -2.09
C ARG A 156 4.94 -43.29 -1.05
N GLU A 157 3.92 -43.14 -0.21
CA GLU A 157 3.56 -44.18 0.78
C GLU A 157 3.23 -45.50 0.09
N ARG A 158 2.47 -45.45 -1.01
CA ARG A 158 2.13 -46.65 -1.78
C ARG A 158 3.32 -47.28 -2.49
N ILE A 159 4.25 -46.48 -3.00
CA ILE A 159 5.48 -46.96 -3.61
C ILE A 159 6.41 -47.55 -2.55
N ALA A 160 6.56 -46.91 -1.39
CA ALA A 160 7.37 -47.43 -0.28
C ALA A 160 6.78 -48.70 0.34
N ALA A 161 5.45 -48.82 0.36
CA ALA A 161 4.73 -50.01 0.81
C ALA A 161 4.64 -51.11 -0.26
N ARG A 162 5.08 -50.87 -1.51
CA ARG A 162 5.19 -51.95 -2.49
C ARG A 162 6.27 -52.91 -2.02
N PRO A 163 6.02 -54.23 -2.04
CA PRO A 163 7.07 -55.20 -1.87
C PRO A 163 8.06 -55.07 -3.03
N THR A 164 9.21 -54.43 -2.79
CA THR A 164 10.31 -54.27 -3.75
C THR A 164 11.17 -55.53 -3.90
N THR A 165 10.73 -56.65 -3.35
CA THR A 165 11.41 -57.94 -3.49
C THR A 165 11.17 -58.52 -4.90
N LEU A 166 11.83 -57.94 -5.89
CA LEU A 166 12.23 -58.71 -7.08
C LEU A 166 13.22 -59.78 -6.60
N LEU A 167 12.71 -60.99 -6.43
CA LEU A 167 13.46 -62.15 -5.96
C LEU A 167 14.64 -62.40 -6.90
N LYS A 168 15.86 -62.32 -6.36
CA LYS A 168 17.06 -62.77 -7.05
C LYS A 168 16.88 -64.25 -7.39
N LEU A 169 16.91 -64.58 -8.68
CA LEU A 169 16.76 -65.96 -9.12
C LEU A 169 18.06 -66.71 -8.82
N ASN A 170 17.95 -67.84 -8.12
CA ASN A 170 19.10 -68.71 -7.82
C ASN A 170 19.44 -69.56 -9.04
N GLY A 171 20.68 -69.43 -9.54
CA GLY A 171 21.22 -70.24 -10.64
C GLY A 171 22.31 -69.50 -11.41
N THR A 172 23.18 -70.24 -12.10
CA THR A 172 24.31 -69.71 -12.90
C THR A 172 24.08 -69.81 -14.41
N ASP A 173 22.85 -70.12 -14.84
CA ASP A 173 22.52 -70.13 -16.27
C ASP A 173 22.57 -68.72 -16.86
N LYS A 174 23.08 -68.60 -18.08
CA LYS A 174 23.21 -67.31 -18.80
C LYS A 174 21.90 -66.51 -18.86
N LYS A 175 20.75 -67.18 -18.95
CA LYS A 175 19.43 -66.53 -18.94
C LYS A 175 19.03 -66.01 -17.55
N ILE A 176 19.46 -66.71 -16.49
CA ILE A 176 19.24 -66.32 -15.10
C ILE A 176 20.10 -65.11 -14.75
N GLU A 177 21.35 -65.07 -15.22
CA GLU A 177 22.23 -63.90 -15.09
C GLU A 177 21.62 -62.67 -15.80
N GLN A 178 21.19 -62.80 -17.06
CA GLN A 178 20.53 -61.72 -17.80
C GLN A 178 19.25 -61.21 -17.10
N LEU A 179 18.44 -62.11 -16.53
CA LEU A 179 17.25 -61.74 -15.76
C LEU A 179 17.61 -60.99 -14.47
N ASN A 180 18.63 -61.44 -13.74
CA ASN A 180 19.12 -60.77 -12.53
C ASN A 180 19.73 -59.40 -12.83
N ASP A 181 20.41 -59.24 -13.97
CA ASP A 181 20.91 -57.94 -14.44
C ASP A 181 19.75 -57.00 -14.76
N THR A 182 18.73 -57.49 -15.48
CA THR A 182 17.53 -56.70 -15.80
C THR A 182 16.77 -56.28 -14.54
N PHE A 183 16.64 -57.16 -13.54
CA PHE A 183 16.05 -56.81 -12.25
C PHE A 183 16.88 -55.78 -11.49
N SER A 184 18.21 -55.85 -11.58
CA SER A 184 19.11 -54.87 -10.96
C SER A 184 18.98 -53.50 -11.63
N ASP A 185 18.83 -53.44 -12.95
CA ASP A 185 18.62 -52.19 -13.69
C ASP A 185 17.25 -51.57 -13.41
N ILE A 186 16.21 -52.39 -13.30
CA ILE A 186 14.88 -51.94 -12.85
C ILE A 186 14.98 -51.33 -11.45
N HIS A 187 15.67 -51.99 -10.52
CA HIS A 187 15.81 -51.50 -9.15
C HIS A 187 16.62 -50.19 -9.08
N ARG A 188 17.70 -50.06 -9.87
CA ARG A 188 18.47 -48.81 -9.98
C ARG A 188 17.65 -47.67 -10.56
N TYR A 189 16.82 -47.94 -11.56
CA TYR A 189 15.91 -46.95 -12.15
C TYR A 189 14.86 -46.50 -11.12
N GLU A 190 14.25 -47.43 -10.39
CA GLU A 190 13.33 -47.11 -9.29
C GLU A 190 14.03 -46.26 -8.23
N ASP A 191 15.22 -46.63 -7.76
CA ASP A 191 15.99 -45.84 -6.80
C ASP A 191 16.37 -44.44 -7.30
N ALA A 192 16.61 -44.27 -8.61
CA ALA A 192 16.85 -42.98 -9.22
C ALA A 192 15.58 -42.11 -9.22
N CYS A 193 14.45 -42.65 -9.67
CA CYS A 193 13.16 -41.96 -9.60
C CYS A 193 12.77 -41.60 -8.15
N HIS A 194 13.02 -42.48 -7.18
CA HIS A 194 12.76 -42.20 -5.77
C HIS A 194 13.59 -41.03 -5.24
N ARG A 195 14.84 -40.89 -5.69
CA ARG A 195 15.72 -39.78 -5.31
C ARG A 195 15.29 -38.45 -5.93
N GLU A 196 14.92 -38.43 -7.21
CA GLU A 196 14.37 -37.23 -7.87
C GLU A 196 13.08 -36.76 -7.20
N ILE A 197 12.15 -37.69 -6.94
CA ILE A 197 10.89 -37.39 -6.24
C ILE A 197 11.11 -36.85 -4.82
N ARG A 198 12.20 -37.24 -4.14
CA ARG A 198 12.59 -36.67 -2.83
C ARG A 198 13.19 -35.27 -2.98
N HIS A 199 14.06 -35.07 -3.95
CA HIS A 199 14.68 -33.77 -4.21
C HIS A 199 13.65 -32.69 -4.58
N ASP A 200 12.68 -33.02 -5.43
CA ASP A 200 11.55 -32.14 -5.79
C ASP A 200 10.60 -31.86 -4.61
N ALA A 201 10.63 -32.71 -3.58
CA ALA A 201 9.85 -32.53 -2.36
C ALA A 201 10.47 -31.53 -1.39
N GLU A 202 11.79 -31.62 -1.25
CA GLU A 202 12.59 -30.83 -0.32
C GLU A 202 12.73 -29.38 -0.83
N SER A 203 12.71 -29.20 -2.15
CA SER A 203 12.61 -27.90 -2.83
C SER A 203 11.17 -27.39 -2.91
N ASN A 204 10.45 -27.32 -1.78
CA ASN A 204 9.01 -26.98 -1.75
C ASN A 204 8.75 -25.50 -2.18
N PRO A 205 8.32 -25.24 -3.42
CA PRO A 205 8.16 -23.88 -3.94
C PRO A 205 7.04 -23.11 -3.22
N ILE A 206 6.14 -23.82 -2.52
CA ILE A 206 5.07 -23.21 -1.73
C ILE A 206 5.65 -22.51 -0.50
N SER A 207 6.66 -23.11 0.14
CA SER A 207 7.26 -22.52 1.35
C SER A 207 7.94 -21.20 1.03
N ASP A 208 8.72 -21.16 -0.06
CA ASP A 208 9.40 -19.96 -0.52
C ASP A 208 8.41 -18.89 -0.98
N ALA A 209 7.37 -19.28 -1.73
CA ALA A 209 6.33 -18.35 -2.16
C ALA A 209 5.54 -17.75 -0.99
N VAL A 210 5.26 -18.55 0.06
CA VAL A 210 4.60 -18.07 1.29
C VAL A 210 5.50 -17.12 2.07
N ALA A 211 6.81 -17.39 2.14
CA ALA A 211 7.77 -16.48 2.77
C ALA A 211 7.83 -15.13 2.04
N ILE A 212 7.94 -15.15 0.71
CA ILE A 212 7.90 -13.94 -0.13
C ILE A 212 6.60 -13.16 0.06
N LEU A 213 5.45 -13.85 0.11
CA LEU A 213 4.16 -13.22 0.38
C LEU A 213 4.14 -12.54 1.74
N SER A 214 4.70 -13.18 2.77
CA SER A 214 4.80 -12.61 4.12
C SER A 214 5.64 -11.33 4.10
N ASP A 215 6.81 -11.35 3.47
CA ASP A 215 7.71 -10.19 3.39
C ASP A 215 7.06 -9.02 2.65
N LEU A 216 6.42 -9.29 1.50
CA LEU A 216 5.69 -8.28 0.73
C LEU A 216 4.53 -7.69 1.52
N THR A 217 3.84 -8.54 2.30
CA THR A 217 2.74 -8.12 3.17
C THR A 217 3.24 -7.19 4.27
N THR A 218 4.33 -7.56 4.95
CA THR A 218 4.95 -6.73 6.00
C THR A 218 5.42 -5.40 5.44
N ALA A 219 6.07 -5.39 4.28
CA ALA A 219 6.50 -4.16 3.60
C ALA A 219 5.31 -3.25 3.25
N THR A 220 4.21 -3.83 2.76
CA THR A 220 2.99 -3.08 2.42
C THR A 220 2.34 -2.48 3.67
N ILE A 221 2.23 -3.25 4.77
CA ILE A 221 1.72 -2.76 6.04
C ILE A 221 2.54 -1.58 6.55
N HIS A 222 3.88 -1.71 6.55
CA HIS A 222 4.77 -0.65 7.00
C HIS A 222 4.64 0.62 6.14
N ASP A 223 4.54 0.47 4.81
CA ASP A 223 4.28 1.60 3.90
C ASP A 223 2.93 2.27 4.23
N MET A 224 1.86 1.50 4.43
CA MET A 224 0.54 2.03 4.80
C MET A 224 0.55 2.77 6.14
N GLU A 225 1.25 2.25 7.16
CA GLU A 225 1.41 2.92 8.45
C GLU A 225 2.17 4.25 8.33
N TYR A 226 3.28 4.24 7.58
CA TYR A 226 4.05 5.44 7.29
C TYR A 226 3.17 6.52 6.63
N ARG A 227 2.39 6.13 5.61
CA ARG A 227 1.47 7.04 4.90
C ARG A 227 0.36 7.57 5.79
N LYS A 228 -0.22 6.74 6.66
CA LYS A 228 -1.19 7.15 7.67
C LYS A 228 -0.63 8.25 8.58
N HIS A 229 0.62 8.11 9.04
CA HIS A 229 1.26 9.14 9.86
C HIS A 229 1.43 10.46 9.11
N ARG A 230 1.83 10.41 7.83
CA ARG A 230 1.92 11.59 6.97
C ARG A 230 0.57 12.24 6.74
N LEU A 231 -0.46 11.46 6.41
CA LEU A 231 -1.82 11.94 6.18
C LEU A 231 -2.40 12.65 7.42
N ASN A 232 -2.15 12.10 8.62
CA ASN A 232 -2.49 12.75 9.89
C ASN A 232 -1.75 14.07 10.12
N ALA A 233 -0.46 14.14 9.78
CA ALA A 233 0.32 15.36 9.92
C ALA A 233 -0.18 16.45 8.95
N ASP A 234 -0.37 16.11 7.68
CA ASP A 234 -0.80 17.02 6.62
C ASP A 234 -2.21 17.56 6.90
N THR A 235 -3.14 16.74 7.37
CA THR A 235 -4.51 17.17 7.73
C THR A 235 -4.54 18.10 8.94
N ARG A 236 -3.71 17.87 9.96
CA ARG A 236 -3.54 18.79 11.10
C ARG A 236 -2.95 20.13 10.66
N GLU A 237 -1.98 20.10 9.74
CA GLU A 237 -1.38 21.31 9.18
C GLU A 237 -2.37 22.09 8.32
N LEU A 238 -3.15 21.40 7.49
CA LEU A 238 -4.25 21.95 6.70
C LEU A 238 -5.27 22.68 7.61
N ALA A 239 -5.69 22.07 8.71
CA ALA A 239 -6.60 22.69 9.66
C ALA A 239 -6.02 23.98 10.31
N LYS A 240 -4.70 24.01 10.59
CA LYS A 240 -4.02 25.20 11.10
C LYS A 240 -3.94 26.31 10.05
N GLY A 241 -3.54 25.98 8.83
CA GLY A 241 -3.43 26.93 7.72
C GLY A 241 -4.79 27.52 7.34
N ARG A 242 -5.86 26.72 7.29
CA ARG A 242 -7.23 27.22 7.10
C ARG A 242 -7.62 28.28 8.11
N LYS A 243 -7.39 28.04 9.41
CA LYS A 243 -7.71 29.01 10.48
C LYS A 243 -6.97 30.34 10.26
N LEU A 244 -5.74 30.29 9.76
CA LEU A 244 -4.95 31.48 9.46
C LEU A 244 -5.40 32.17 8.16
N LEU A 245 -5.79 31.43 7.12
CA LEU A 245 -6.39 31.99 5.89
C LEU A 245 -7.65 32.79 6.22
N VAL A 246 -8.56 32.22 7.02
CA VAL A 246 -9.80 32.88 7.46
C VAL A 246 -9.49 34.15 8.26
N LYS A 247 -8.50 34.10 9.17
CA LYS A 247 -8.08 35.29 9.94
C LYS A 247 -7.47 36.36 9.05
N LEU A 248 -6.65 35.99 8.06
CA LEU A 248 -6.09 36.93 7.09
C LEU A 248 -7.18 37.56 6.21
N ALA A 249 -8.17 36.77 5.77
CA ALA A 249 -9.33 37.23 4.99
C ALA A 249 -10.24 38.20 5.76
N THR A 250 -10.51 37.92 7.03
CA THR A 250 -11.49 38.69 7.82
C THR A 250 -10.88 39.86 8.58
N LYS A 251 -9.75 39.61 9.26
CA LYS A 251 -9.13 40.56 10.19
C LYS A 251 -7.87 41.19 9.63
N GLY A 252 -7.24 40.56 8.64
CA GLY A 252 -5.93 40.91 8.08
C GLY A 252 -4.75 40.47 8.95
N TYR A 253 -3.51 40.68 8.47
CA TYR A 253 -2.28 40.36 9.22
C TYR A 253 -2.24 41.00 10.62
N SER A 254 -1.79 40.23 11.62
CA SER A 254 -1.51 40.70 12.98
C SER A 254 -0.14 40.18 13.44
N PRO A 255 0.63 40.95 14.23
CA PRO A 255 1.92 40.50 14.76
C PRO A 255 1.86 39.15 15.49
N PHE A 256 0.73 38.86 16.17
CA PHE A 256 0.51 37.58 16.86
C PHE A 256 0.42 36.38 15.90
N MET A 257 0.16 36.60 14.61
CA MET A 257 0.11 35.55 13.60
C MET A 257 1.48 35.23 13.01
N LYS A 258 2.47 36.14 13.18
CA LYS A 258 3.78 36.06 12.51
C LYS A 258 4.44 34.70 12.70
N LYS A 259 4.62 34.27 13.96
CA LYS A 259 5.29 33.00 14.29
C LYS A 259 4.61 31.80 13.60
N SER A 260 3.28 31.74 13.65
CA SER A 260 2.53 30.63 13.06
C SER A 260 2.57 30.64 11.53
N LEU A 261 2.52 31.82 10.92
CA LEU A 261 2.65 31.97 9.46
C LEU A 261 4.05 31.58 8.99
N ASP A 262 5.09 32.07 9.67
CA ASP A 262 6.48 31.79 9.33
C ASP A 262 6.80 30.29 9.47
N ILE A 263 6.27 29.61 10.48
CA ILE A 263 6.41 28.14 10.63
C ILE A 263 5.77 27.39 9.45
N LEU A 264 4.53 27.72 9.07
CA LEU A 264 3.85 27.03 7.96
C LEU A 264 4.56 27.28 6.62
N VAL A 265 5.02 28.52 6.41
CA VAL A 265 5.82 28.88 5.23
C VAL A 265 7.15 28.13 5.21
N ALA A 266 7.83 28.02 6.35
CA ALA A 266 9.09 27.27 6.45
C ALA A 266 8.88 25.77 6.17
N ASN A 267 7.82 25.17 6.72
CA ASN A 267 7.45 23.77 6.43
C ASN A 267 7.19 23.53 4.95
N HIS A 268 6.51 24.47 4.28
CA HIS A 268 6.29 24.42 2.84
C HIS A 268 7.62 24.51 2.06
N GLY A 269 8.48 25.47 2.41
CA GLY A 269 9.79 25.60 1.79
C GLY A 269 10.67 24.36 1.96
N GLU A 270 10.59 23.70 3.11
CA GLU A 270 11.27 22.43 3.40
C GLU A 270 10.73 21.28 2.53
N ARG A 271 9.39 21.15 2.40
CA ARG A 271 8.78 20.14 1.52
C ARG A 271 9.20 20.30 0.06
N ILE A 272 9.17 21.53 -0.46
CA ILE A 272 9.62 21.82 -1.83
C ILE A 272 11.10 21.44 -1.99
N ARG A 273 11.95 21.76 -1.01
CA ARG A 273 13.37 21.38 -1.05
C ARG A 273 13.57 19.86 -1.09
N ARG A 274 12.81 19.10 -0.29
CA ARG A 274 12.85 17.63 -0.30
C ARG A 274 12.36 17.05 -1.62
N LEU A 275 11.26 17.57 -2.17
CA LEU A 275 10.74 17.15 -3.47
C LEU A 275 11.79 17.39 -4.57
N ASN A 276 12.39 18.58 -4.61
CA ASN A 276 13.43 18.91 -5.58
C ASN A 276 14.70 18.08 -5.39
N ALA A 277 15.01 17.61 -4.18
CA ALA A 277 16.09 16.67 -3.95
C ALA A 277 15.76 15.28 -4.51
N ALA A 278 14.58 14.74 -4.19
CA ALA A 278 14.12 13.45 -4.72
C ALA A 278 13.99 13.44 -6.25
N VAL A 279 13.50 14.52 -6.85
CA VAL A 279 13.44 14.67 -8.32
C VAL A 279 14.84 14.69 -8.93
N ARG A 280 15.82 15.32 -8.27
CA ARG A 280 17.22 15.31 -8.74
C ARG A 280 17.83 13.91 -8.66
N GLU A 281 17.65 13.23 -7.54
CA GLU A 281 18.12 11.85 -7.35
C GLU A 281 17.49 10.88 -8.36
N SER A 282 16.16 10.96 -8.55
CA SER A 282 15.46 10.15 -9.55
C SER A 282 15.94 10.46 -10.96
N ARG A 283 16.18 11.73 -11.30
CA ARG A 283 16.78 12.09 -12.60
C ARG A 283 18.18 11.50 -12.76
N GLN A 284 19.02 11.47 -11.73
CA GLN A 284 20.34 10.84 -11.78
C GLN A 284 20.28 9.31 -11.90
N GLN A 285 19.21 8.68 -11.42
CA GLN A 285 19.00 7.24 -11.56
C GLN A 285 18.47 6.86 -12.96
N TYR A 286 17.58 7.67 -13.53
CA TYR A 286 16.97 7.42 -14.84
C TYR A 286 17.83 7.91 -16.01
N TYR A 287 18.45 9.07 -15.85
CA TYR A 287 19.56 9.48 -16.69
C TYR A 287 20.80 8.96 -16.00
N ILE A 288 21.26 7.77 -16.40
CA ILE A 288 22.70 7.52 -16.45
C ILE A 288 23.21 8.69 -17.27
N GLU A 289 23.66 9.74 -16.59
CA GLU A 289 24.31 10.87 -17.23
C GLU A 289 25.42 10.24 -18.05
N VAL A 290 25.27 10.36 -19.38
CA VAL A 290 26.35 10.28 -20.35
C VAL A 290 27.38 11.27 -19.83
N LEU A 291 28.28 10.78 -18.98
CA LEU A 291 29.46 11.50 -18.58
C LEU A 291 30.27 11.71 -19.87
N PRO A 292 30.70 12.95 -20.18
CA PRO A 292 31.78 13.14 -21.11
C PRO A 292 33.06 12.47 -20.61
#